data_AF-A0A3L9MJI0-F1
#
_entry.id   AF-A0A3L9MJI0-F1
#
_cell.length_a   1.000
_cell.length_b   1.000
_cell.length_c   1.000
_cell.angle_alpha   90.00
_cell.angle_beta   90.00
_cell.angle_gamma   90.00
#
_symmetry.space_group_name_H-M   'P 1'
#
loop_
_entity.id
_entity.type
_entity.pdbx_description
1 polymer ?
#
loop_
_entity_poly.entity_id
_entity_poly.type
_entity_poly.pdbx_seq_one_letter_code
_entity_poly.pdbx_strand_id
1 'polypeptide(L)'
;MKIMIGIDTGVNTGFAVAADRGNGGELEHVESLSITQAMAKVQKYAQTWGIQNICLYIEDARKRTWFTGGREKAQGVGSVKRDAQIWEDWCKEQGYTYKMIHPAANATKKQATDFIRMTGWKGRTNEHARDAAMLVFKRFAKF
;
A
#
# COMPACT_ATOMS: atom_id res chain seq x y z
N MET A 1 0.08 16.98 -11.37
CA MET A 1 -0.46 16.37 -10.14
C MET A 1 0.31 15.10 -9.88
N LYS A 2 0.70 14.83 -8.63
CA LYS A 2 1.45 13.60 -8.29
C LYS A 2 0.56 12.64 -7.55
N ILE A 3 0.58 11.38 -7.96
CA ILE A 3 -0.23 10.30 -7.43
C ILE A 3 0.67 9.37 -6.63
N MET A 4 0.24 9.05 -5.41
CA MET A 4 0.90 8.10 -4.52
C MET A 4 -0.04 6.92 -4.32
N ILE A 5 0.48 5.72 -4.52
CA ILE A 5 -0.30 4.50 -4.37
C ILE A 5 0.28 3.70 -3.21
N GLY A 6 -0.51 3.48 -2.17
CA GLY A 6 -0.15 2.64 -1.04
C GLY A 6 -0.56 1.19 -1.29
N ILE A 7 0.35 0.25 -1.07
CA ILE A 7 0.15 -1.18 -1.26
C ILE A 7 0.53 -1.92 0.03
N ASP A 8 -0.45 -2.58 0.65
CA ASP A 8 -0.22 -3.57 1.70
C ASP A 8 -0.16 -4.97 1.07
N THR A 9 0.96 -5.66 1.23
CA THR A 9 1.25 -6.90 0.48
C THR A 9 0.67 -8.13 1.19
N GLY A 10 0.05 -9.02 0.41
CA GLY A 10 -0.54 -10.26 0.88
C GLY A 10 -1.68 -10.74 -0.02
N VAL A 11 -2.26 -11.89 0.32
CA VAL A 11 -3.38 -12.52 -0.42
C VAL A 11 -4.53 -11.54 -0.64
N ASN A 12 -4.90 -10.80 0.41
CA ASN A 12 -5.79 -9.64 0.33
C ASN A 12 -4.93 -8.39 0.31
N THR A 13 -4.57 -7.94 -0.89
CA THR A 13 -3.72 -6.76 -1.07
C THR A 13 -4.52 -5.50 -0.69
N GLY A 14 -4.02 -4.72 0.24
CA GLY A 14 -4.55 -3.38 0.53
C GLY A 14 -4.13 -2.42 -0.58
N PHE A 15 -5.07 -1.64 -1.09
CA PHE A 15 -4.81 -0.67 -2.16
C PHE A 15 -5.38 0.69 -1.77
N ALA A 16 -4.53 1.71 -1.81
CA ALA A 16 -4.95 3.08 -1.57
C ALA A 16 -4.30 4.04 -2.57
N VAL A 17 -5.03 5.07 -2.96
CA VAL A 17 -4.55 6.14 -3.84
C VAL A 17 -4.70 7.44 -3.11
N ALA A 18 -3.63 8.24 -3.12
CA ALA A 18 -3.64 9.60 -2.66
C ALA A 18 -3.07 10.54 -3.72
N ALA A 19 -3.66 11.71 -3.86
CA ALA A 19 -3.12 12.78 -4.68
C ALA A 19 -2.45 13.83 -3.78
N ASP A 20 -1.25 14.27 -4.15
CA ASP A 20 -0.64 15.44 -3.52
C ASP A 20 -0.99 16.70 -4.33
N ARG A 21 -1.76 17.58 -3.70
CA ARG A 21 -2.20 18.87 -4.25
C ARG A 21 -1.50 20.06 -3.56
N GLY A 22 -0.42 19.81 -2.82
CA GLY A 22 0.36 20.81 -2.08
C GLY A 22 0.18 20.75 -0.55
N ASN A 23 -0.81 20.00 -0.07
CA ASN A 23 -1.10 19.82 1.36
C ASN A 23 -0.73 18.42 1.88
N GLY A 24 0.00 17.63 1.06
CA GLY A 24 0.25 16.22 1.31
C GLY A 24 -0.85 15.32 0.74
N GLY A 25 -0.65 14.02 0.83
CA GLY A 25 -1.52 13.01 0.21
C GLY A 25 -2.93 13.01 0.76
N GLU A 26 -3.88 13.44 -0.07
CA GLU A 26 -5.32 13.35 0.13
C GLU A 26 -5.83 12.03 -0.46
N LEU A 27 -6.48 11.20 0.36
CA LEU A 27 -6.98 9.89 -0.08
C LEU A 27 -8.15 10.03 -1.06
N GLU A 28 -8.03 9.39 -2.22
CA GLU A 28 -9.07 9.35 -3.25
C GLU A 28 -9.71 7.96 -3.36
N HIS A 29 -8.93 6.90 -3.13
CA HIS A 29 -9.41 5.52 -3.14
C HIS A 29 -8.76 4.72 -2.03
N VAL A 30 -9.55 3.86 -1.37
CA VAL A 30 -9.10 2.93 -0.34
C VAL A 30 -9.95 1.66 -0.43
N GLU A 31 -9.32 0.54 -0.70
CA GLU A 31 -9.98 -0.76 -0.86
C GLU A 31 -9.01 -1.93 -0.67
N SER A 32 -9.51 -3.15 -0.80
CA SER A 32 -8.71 -4.37 -0.77
C SER A 32 -9.08 -5.25 -1.95
N LEU A 33 -8.07 -5.79 -2.61
CA LEU A 33 -8.14 -6.46 -3.91
C LEU A 33 -7.21 -7.66 -3.93
N SER A 34 -7.30 -8.49 -4.97
CA SER A 34 -6.21 -9.42 -5.28
C SER A 34 -4.99 -8.65 -5.83
N ILE A 35 -3.81 -9.26 -5.76
CA ILE A 35 -2.57 -8.70 -6.32
C ILE A 35 -2.71 -8.31 -7.79
N THR A 36 -3.35 -9.15 -8.61
CA THR A 36 -3.53 -8.92 -10.05
C THR A 36 -4.50 -7.78 -10.32
N GLN A 37 -5.58 -7.67 -9.55
CA GLN A 37 -6.53 -6.55 -9.63
C GLN A 37 -5.87 -5.22 -9.23
N ALA A 38 -5.03 -5.24 -8.19
CA ALA A 38 -4.28 -4.08 -7.74
C ALA A 38 -3.28 -3.61 -8.83
N MET A 39 -2.50 -4.52 -9.43
CA MET A 39 -1.59 -4.20 -10.54
C MET A 39 -2.32 -3.62 -11.75
N ALA A 40 -3.45 -4.22 -12.15
CA ALA A 40 -4.27 -3.70 -13.23
C ALA A 40 -4.80 -2.29 -12.94
N LYS A 41 -5.14 -1.99 -11.68
CA LYS A 41 -5.50 -0.62 -11.28
C LYS A 41 -4.33 0.33 -11.36
N VAL A 42 -3.15 -0.04 -10.88
CA VAL A 42 -1.93 0.80 -11.02
C VAL A 42 -1.70 1.16 -12.49
N GLN A 43 -1.81 0.18 -13.39
CA GLN A 43 -1.67 0.42 -14.84
C GLN A 43 -2.71 1.42 -15.37
N LYS A 44 -3.97 1.33 -14.94
CA LYS A 44 -5.01 2.31 -15.32
C LYS A 44 -4.69 3.72 -14.82
N TYR A 45 -4.17 3.86 -13.60
CA TYR A 45 -3.69 5.15 -13.12
C TYR A 45 -2.51 5.66 -13.95
N ALA A 46 -1.57 4.78 -14.31
CA ALA A 46 -0.40 5.12 -15.12
C ALA A 46 -0.78 5.58 -16.52
N GLN A 47 -1.78 4.95 -17.15
CA GLN A 47 -2.33 5.38 -18.44
C GLN A 47 -3.01 6.75 -18.34
N THR A 48 -3.64 7.05 -17.20
CA THR A 48 -4.38 8.30 -17.00
C THR A 48 -3.46 9.47 -16.67
N TRP A 49 -2.47 9.26 -15.80
CA TRP A 49 -1.65 10.33 -15.22
C TRP A 49 -0.20 10.34 -15.72
N GLY A 50 0.23 9.30 -16.42
CA GLY A 50 1.64 9.07 -16.78
C GLY A 50 2.42 8.41 -15.65
N ILE A 51 3.23 7.41 -16.01
CA ILE A 51 4.03 6.61 -15.06
C ILE A 51 4.98 7.45 -14.20
N GLN A 52 5.52 8.54 -14.77
CA GLN A 52 6.41 9.49 -14.11
C GLN A 52 5.73 10.30 -13.00
N ASN A 53 4.41 10.37 -12.99
CA ASN A 53 3.63 11.08 -11.97
C ASN A 53 3.14 10.14 -10.85
N ILE A 54 3.53 8.86 -10.89
CA ILE A 54 3.08 7.84 -9.94
C ILE A 54 4.26 7.33 -9.12
N CYS A 55 4.07 7.26 -7.80
CA CYS A 55 4.97 6.52 -6.91
C CYS A 55 4.21 5.50 -6.08
N LEU A 56 4.68 4.25 -6.11
CA LEU A 56 4.16 3.17 -5.28
C LEU A 56 4.90 3.13 -3.94
N TYR A 57 4.15 3.03 -2.85
CA TYR A 57 4.62 2.81 -1.50
C TYR A 57 4.16 1.43 -1.08
N ILE A 58 5.10 0.49 -1.02
CA ILE A 58 4.79 -0.93 -0.89
C ILE A 58 5.33 -1.42 0.45
N GLU A 59 4.47 -2.01 1.28
CA GLU A 59 4.90 -2.65 2.52
C GLU A 59 5.77 -3.89 2.21
N ASP A 60 6.96 -3.93 2.80
CA ASP A 60 7.93 -5.01 2.60
C ASP A 60 8.01 -5.94 3.81
N ALA A 61 7.22 -7.01 3.79
CA ALA A 61 7.23 -8.01 4.85
C ALA A 61 8.60 -8.69 5.08
N ARG A 62 9.55 -8.62 4.12
CA ARG A 62 10.91 -9.16 4.30
C ARG A 62 11.72 -8.38 5.33
N LYS A 63 11.40 -7.09 5.52
CA LYS A 63 12.09 -6.23 6.50
C LYS A 63 11.64 -6.48 7.94
N ARG A 64 10.55 -7.23 8.18
CA ARG A 64 10.02 -7.48 9.53
C ARG A 64 11.04 -8.26 10.39
N THR A 65 11.46 -7.65 11.50
CA THR A 65 12.45 -8.23 12.43
C THR A 65 11.84 -8.98 13.62
N TRP A 66 10.52 -8.90 13.82
CA TRP A 66 9.79 -9.59 14.89
C TRP A 66 8.80 -10.61 14.32
N PHE A 67 8.91 -11.86 14.76
CA PHE A 67 7.93 -12.91 14.48
C PHE A 67 7.25 -13.33 15.78
N THR A 68 5.95 -13.07 15.89
CA THR A 68 5.13 -13.49 17.04
C THR A 68 4.16 -14.60 16.60
N GLY A 69 4.57 -15.87 16.73
CA GLY A 69 3.68 -17.03 16.64
C GLY A 69 4.32 -18.33 16.17
N GLY A 70 3.59 -19.44 16.38
CA GLY A 70 4.02 -20.80 16.06
C GLY A 70 4.07 -21.14 14.56
N ARG A 71 4.31 -22.42 14.26
CA ARG A 71 4.59 -22.96 12.90
C ARG A 71 3.62 -22.53 11.80
N GLU A 72 2.34 -22.33 12.08
CA GLU A 72 1.34 -21.90 11.09
C GLU A 72 1.59 -20.49 10.56
N LYS A 73 2.00 -19.55 11.43
CA LYS A 73 2.36 -18.19 10.99
C LYS A 73 3.65 -18.18 10.18
N ALA A 74 4.56 -19.13 10.43
CA ALA A 74 5.81 -19.26 9.66
C ALA A 74 5.55 -19.65 8.20
N GLN A 75 4.52 -20.44 7.90
CA GLN A 75 4.12 -20.76 6.53
C GLN A 75 3.51 -19.55 5.81
N GLY A 76 2.66 -18.76 6.49
CA GLY A 76 2.10 -17.53 5.95
C GLY A 76 3.17 -16.47 5.64
N VAL A 77 4.22 -16.38 6.47
CA VAL A 77 5.34 -15.44 6.28
C VAL A 77 6.06 -15.65 4.95
N GLY A 78 6.22 -16.91 4.51
CA GLY A 78 6.84 -17.21 3.22
C GLY A 78 6.03 -16.66 2.04
N SER A 79 4.70 -16.77 2.09
CA SER A 79 3.80 -16.25 1.06
C SER A 79 3.88 -14.73 0.96
N VAL A 80 3.79 -14.02 2.10
CA VAL A 80 3.80 -12.54 2.09
C VAL A 80 5.15 -12.00 1.61
N LYS A 81 6.27 -12.65 1.96
CA LYS A 81 7.59 -12.30 1.43
C LYS A 81 7.67 -12.48 -0.09
N ARG A 82 7.04 -13.52 -0.63
CA ARG A 82 6.94 -13.73 -2.08
C ARG A 82 6.09 -12.63 -2.74
N ASP A 83 4.96 -12.27 -2.15
CA ASP A 83 4.09 -11.22 -2.70
C ASP A 83 4.83 -9.87 -2.76
N ALA A 84 5.59 -9.52 -1.72
CA ALA A 84 6.44 -8.33 -1.73
C ALA A 84 7.53 -8.36 -2.83
N GLN A 85 8.11 -9.54 -3.09
CA GLN A 85 9.08 -9.73 -4.18
C GLN A 85 8.42 -9.55 -5.56
N ILE A 86 7.24 -10.15 -5.76
CA ILE A 86 6.48 -10.02 -7.02
C ILE A 86 6.19 -8.54 -7.31
N TRP A 87 5.78 -7.77 -6.29
CA TRP A 87 5.57 -6.33 -6.44
C TRP A 87 6.83 -5.57 -6.83
N GLU A 88 7.96 -5.88 -6.19
CA GLU A 88 9.25 -5.25 -6.50
C GLU A 88 9.68 -5.55 -7.95
N ASP A 89 9.62 -6.82 -8.36
CA ASP A 89 10.02 -7.25 -9.70
C ASP A 89 9.12 -6.64 -10.77
N TRP A 90 7.80 -6.68 -10.54
CA TRP A 90 6.82 -6.06 -11.44
C TRP A 90 7.05 -4.54 -11.57
N CYS A 91 7.37 -3.84 -10.48
CA CYS A 91 7.67 -2.41 -10.56
C CYS A 91 8.92 -2.12 -11.39
N LYS A 92 9.97 -2.96 -11.27
CA LYS A 92 11.20 -2.84 -12.07
C LYS A 92 10.93 -3.11 -13.55
N GLU A 93 10.19 -4.18 -13.86
CA GLU A 93 9.86 -4.57 -15.24
C GLU A 93 9.04 -3.50 -15.96
N GLN A 94 8.10 -2.87 -15.26
CA GLN A 94 7.23 -1.86 -15.85
C GLN A 94 7.81 -0.43 -15.78
N GLY A 95 8.94 -0.23 -15.08
CA GLY A 95 9.59 1.08 -14.95
C GLY A 95 8.88 2.05 -13.99
N TYR A 96 8.16 1.55 -12.98
CA TYR A 96 7.51 2.40 -11.98
C TYR A 96 8.51 2.98 -10.98
N THR A 97 8.21 4.19 -10.48
CA THR A 97 8.87 4.71 -9.27
C THR A 97 8.23 4.07 -8.05
N TYR A 98 9.00 3.42 -7.19
CA TYR A 98 8.48 2.76 -5.99
C TYR A 98 9.41 2.89 -4.77
N LYS A 99 8.84 2.70 -3.58
CA LYS A 99 9.55 2.69 -2.29
C LYS A 99 9.07 1.50 -1.46
N MET A 100 10.02 0.63 -1.09
CA MET A 100 9.77 -0.51 -0.20
C MET A 100 9.83 -0.06 1.26
N ILE A 101 8.68 0.07 1.90
CA ILE A 101 8.50 0.59 3.25
C ILE A 101 8.56 -0.55 4.26
N HIS A 102 9.27 -0.32 5.37
CA HIS A 102 9.32 -1.28 6.47
C HIS A 102 7.92 -1.40 7.13
N PRO A 103 7.42 -2.62 7.40
CA PRO A 103 6.17 -2.82 8.12
C PRO A 103 6.20 -2.05 9.43
N ALA A 104 5.18 -1.25 9.71
CA ALA A 104 5.14 -0.51 10.96
C ALA A 104 5.05 -1.52 12.14
N ALA A 105 5.96 -1.38 13.11
CA ALA A 105 5.97 -2.23 14.30
C ALA A 105 4.68 -2.08 15.08
N ASN A 106 3.76 -3.05 14.94
CA ASN A 106 2.53 -3.13 15.71
C ASN A 106 1.90 -1.74 15.93
N ALA A 107 1.79 -0.94 14.87
CA ALA A 107 1.11 0.35 14.94
C ALA A 107 -0.40 0.06 14.99
N THR A 108 -0.81 -0.46 16.15
CA THR A 108 -2.16 -0.64 16.69
C THR A 108 -3.17 -0.80 15.59
N LYS A 109 -3.54 -2.05 15.21
CA LYS A 109 -4.62 -2.36 14.25
C LYS A 109 -5.66 -1.26 14.31
N LYS A 110 -5.56 -0.27 13.41
CA LYS A 110 -6.27 0.99 13.64
C LYS A 110 -7.73 0.64 13.57
N GLN A 111 -8.53 0.99 14.56
CA GLN A 111 -9.96 0.69 14.46
C GLN A 111 -10.55 1.52 13.34
N ALA A 112 -11.66 1.05 12.74
CA ALA A 112 -12.27 1.75 11.61
C ALA A 112 -12.66 3.18 12.03
N THR A 113 -13.14 3.33 13.27
CA THR A 113 -13.44 4.61 13.91
C THR A 113 -12.24 5.55 13.97
N ASP A 114 -11.06 5.07 14.36
CA ASP A 114 -9.85 5.89 14.41
C ASP A 114 -9.37 6.28 13.01
N PHE A 115 -9.46 5.36 12.05
CA PHE A 115 -9.12 5.65 10.66
C PHE A 115 -10.01 6.74 10.08
N ILE A 116 -11.33 6.66 10.28
CA ILE A 116 -12.29 7.68 9.85
C ILE A 116 -11.99 9.01 10.53
N ARG A 117 -11.71 9.02 11.83
CA ARG A 117 -11.38 10.23 12.59
C ARG A 117 -10.09 10.89 12.07
N MET A 118 -9.08 10.10 11.72
CA MET A 118 -7.80 10.61 11.24
C MET A 118 -7.85 11.11 9.80
N THR A 119 -8.54 10.38 8.91
CA THR A 119 -8.49 10.61 7.46
C THR A 119 -9.73 11.29 6.89
N GLY A 120 -10.84 11.31 7.64
CA GLY A 120 -12.15 11.75 7.14
C GLY A 120 -12.80 10.78 6.15
N TRP A 121 -12.21 9.60 5.92
CA TRP A 121 -12.70 8.63 4.95
C TRP A 121 -14.08 8.10 5.34
N LYS A 122 -15.06 8.16 4.43
CA LYS A 122 -16.44 7.70 4.68
C LYS A 122 -16.76 6.32 4.10
N GLY A 123 -15.87 5.78 3.27
CA GLY A 123 -16.04 4.47 2.64
C GLY A 123 -15.79 3.32 3.61
N ARG A 124 -16.30 2.13 3.26
CA ARG A 124 -15.96 0.89 3.97
C ARG A 124 -14.49 0.55 3.75
N THR A 125 -13.82 0.08 4.78
CA THR A 125 -12.41 -0.33 4.74
C THR A 125 -12.19 -1.57 5.59
N ASN A 126 -11.29 -2.46 5.18
CA ASN A 126 -10.78 -3.54 6.03
C ASN A 126 -9.39 -3.17 6.61
N GLU A 127 -8.75 -4.08 7.33
CA GLU A 127 -7.40 -3.89 7.91
C GLU A 127 -6.37 -3.53 6.83
N HIS A 128 -6.22 -4.37 5.81
CA HIS A 128 -5.28 -4.18 4.71
C HIS A 128 -5.45 -2.84 3.98
N ALA A 129 -6.70 -2.47 3.67
CA ALA A 129 -7.00 -1.22 3.00
C ALA A 129 -6.56 0.00 3.83
N ARG A 130 -6.74 -0.05 5.15
CA ARG A 130 -6.33 1.02 6.07
C ARG A 130 -4.82 1.10 6.16
N ASP A 131 -4.14 -0.04 6.25
CA ASP A 131 -2.68 -0.08 6.32
C ASP A 131 -2.06 0.49 5.04
N ALA A 132 -2.59 0.11 3.86
CA ALA A 132 -2.22 0.71 2.58
C ALA A 132 -2.46 2.22 2.53
N ALA A 133 -3.61 2.69 3.03
CA ALA A 133 -3.92 4.12 3.08
C ALA A 133 -2.95 4.90 3.99
N MET A 134 -2.53 4.32 5.12
CA MET A 134 -1.59 4.94 6.02
C MET A 134 -0.18 5.11 5.42
N LEU A 135 0.18 4.35 4.38
CA LEU A 135 1.47 4.52 3.69
C LEU A 135 1.55 5.85 2.93
N VAL A 136 0.42 6.37 2.46
CA VAL A 136 0.32 7.54 1.56
C VAL A 136 -0.43 8.73 2.16
N PHE A 137 -1.24 8.52 3.21
CA PHE A 137 -1.97 9.59 3.88
C PHE A 137 -1.03 10.67 4.44
N LYS A 138 -1.30 11.94 4.13
CA LYS A 138 -0.47 13.11 4.50
C LYS A 138 0.98 13.04 4.04
N ARG A 139 1.33 12.12 3.13
CA ARG A 139 2.68 12.03 2.59
C ARG A 139 2.86 13.05 1.49
N PHE A 140 4.00 13.73 1.46
CA PHE A 140 4.33 14.63 0.36
C PHE A 140 4.97 13.86 -0.79
N ALA A 141 4.56 14.17 -2.02
CA ALA A 141 5.03 13.53 -3.24
C ALA A 141 6.43 14.06 -3.64
N LYS A 142 7.44 13.65 -2.86
CA LYS A 142 8.86 13.89 -3.11
C LYS A 142 9.46 12.70 -3.86
N PHE A 143 9.20 12.67 -5.16
CA PHE A 143 9.74 11.74 -6.15
C PHE A 143 9.65 12.38 -7.54
#